data_AF-C0GF33-F1
#
_entry.id   AF-C0GF33-F1
#
_cell.length_a   1.000
_cell.length_b   1.000
_cell.length_c   1.000
_cell.angle_alpha   90.00
_cell.angle_beta   90.00
_cell.angle_gamma   90.00
#
_symmetry.space_group_name_H-M   'P 1'
#
loop_
_entity.id
_entity.type
_entity.pdbx_description
1 polymer ?
#
loop_
_entity_poly.entity_id
_entity_poly.type
_entity_poly.pdbx_seq_one_letter_code
_entity_poly.pdbx_strand_id
1 'polypeptide(L)'
;MQKINWKYYGLILILLVTTIVFVGCGRNADSWVDEESGVLVRTGSPQAAVASFMDLLGNESYEAAALMLTKESQEVVTADTLQNAIRSSRTDTARLVDIIPGPVENGFGLVAHLRVNRFTDHPGTYGIFGIEILRETRGTWGIVRRFEELERTEREQVLEMLVAFEKELLEDEEAFAKLTEEQKENAMNQLQAMLGMHENALESLQAGFEFVPYEEGRRVVAEPEVEENEDK
;
A
#
# COMPACT_ATOMS: atom_id res chain seq x y z
N MET A 1 9.29 -21.82 60.83
CA MET A 1 8.71 -20.90 59.83
C MET A 1 9.80 -20.50 58.86
N GLN A 2 9.59 -20.74 57.57
CA GLN A 2 10.58 -20.61 56.50
C GLN A 2 11.09 -19.16 56.40
N LYS A 3 12.42 -19.00 56.46
CA LYS A 3 13.11 -17.74 56.18
C LYS A 3 13.09 -17.53 54.67
N ILE A 4 12.19 -16.67 54.20
CA ILE A 4 12.19 -16.21 52.80
C ILE A 4 13.48 -15.43 52.56
N ASN A 5 14.24 -15.86 51.56
CA ASN A 5 15.56 -15.35 51.25
C ASN A 5 15.39 -14.08 50.38
N TRP A 6 15.57 -12.89 50.97
CA TRP A 6 15.35 -11.59 50.30
C TRP A 6 16.33 -11.28 49.15
N LYS A 7 17.27 -12.19 48.86
CA LYS A 7 18.29 -12.01 47.81
C LYS A 7 17.77 -12.14 46.37
N TYR A 8 16.51 -12.52 46.17
CA TYR A 8 15.91 -12.71 44.83
C TYR A 8 14.88 -11.65 44.41
N TYR A 9 14.47 -10.75 45.31
CA TYR A 9 13.48 -9.71 44.99
C TYR A 9 14.08 -8.44 44.37
N GLY A 10 15.41 -8.24 44.52
CA GLY A 10 16.11 -7.13 43.85
C GLY A 10 16.31 -7.33 42.35
N LEU A 11 16.22 -8.57 41.84
CA LEU A 11 16.43 -8.88 40.43
C LEU A 11 15.15 -8.76 39.58
N ILE A 12 13.98 -8.92 40.21
CA ILE A 12 12.67 -8.83 39.53
C ILE A 12 12.25 -7.37 39.33
N LEU A 13 12.72 -6.45 40.17
CA LEU A 13 12.41 -5.01 40.06
C LEU A 13 13.26 -4.28 39.00
N ILE A 14 14.41 -4.86 38.60
CA ILE A 14 15.30 -4.30 37.57
C ILE A 14 14.94 -4.80 36.16
N LEU A 15 14.19 -5.90 36.04
CA LEU A 15 13.83 -6.50 34.74
C LEU A 15 12.47 -6.04 34.18
N LEU A 16 11.66 -5.31 34.95
CA LEU A 16 10.30 -4.94 34.52
C LEU A 16 10.03 -3.43 34.40
N VAL A 17 10.94 -2.56 34.85
CA VAL A 17 10.72 -1.09 34.90
C VAL A 17 11.65 -0.32 33.94
N THR A 18 12.51 -1.00 33.19
CA THR A 18 13.48 -0.38 32.25
C THR A 18 13.25 -0.69 30.77
N THR A 19 12.05 -1.15 30.39
CA THR A 19 11.63 -1.22 28.97
C THR A 19 10.50 -0.24 28.68
N ILE A 20 10.45 0.85 29.43
CA ILE A 20 9.63 2.03 29.13
C ILE A 20 10.56 3.24 29.33
N VAL A 21 10.56 4.14 28.33
CA VAL A 21 11.32 5.39 28.19
C VAL A 21 12.65 5.29 27.41
N PHE A 22 12.52 5.43 26.09
CA PHE A 22 13.21 6.36 25.20
C PHE A 22 14.69 6.73 25.46
N VAL A 23 15.49 6.55 24.39
CA VAL A 23 16.72 7.25 23.92
C VAL A 23 17.66 6.15 23.38
N GLY A 24 18.13 6.09 22.14
CA GLY A 24 18.23 7.04 21.04
C GLY A 24 19.43 6.60 20.18
N CYS A 25 19.39 6.90 18.88
CA CYS A 25 20.54 6.87 17.97
C CYS A 25 21.29 5.53 17.79
N GLY A 26 20.77 4.66 16.92
CA GLY A 26 21.52 3.54 16.37
C GLY A 26 20.75 2.77 15.30
N ARG A 27 20.82 3.24 14.04
CA ARG A 27 20.60 2.51 12.78
C ARG A 27 19.80 1.19 12.87
N ASN A 28 18.48 1.31 12.97
CA ASN A 28 17.49 0.47 12.31
C ASN A 28 16.39 1.45 11.88
N ALA A 29 16.65 2.26 10.85
CA ALA A 29 15.71 3.30 10.37
C ALA A 29 14.43 2.71 9.74
N ASP A 30 14.32 1.38 9.77
CA ASP A 30 13.39 0.53 9.06
C ASP A 30 12.33 -0.11 9.98
N SER A 31 12.28 0.25 11.27
CA SER A 31 11.19 -0.19 12.17
C SER A 31 10.98 0.71 13.39
N TRP A 32 9.73 0.79 13.85
CA TRP A 32 9.32 1.46 15.09
C TRP A 32 8.01 0.85 15.62
N VAL A 33 7.66 1.10 16.88
CA VAL A 33 6.35 0.67 17.44
C VAL A 33 5.46 1.89 17.53
N ASP A 34 4.25 1.80 16.99
CA ASP A 34 3.21 2.81 17.21
C ASP A 34 2.69 2.72 18.64
N GLU A 35 2.75 3.83 19.38
CA GLU A 35 2.43 3.84 20.81
C GLU A 35 0.94 3.67 21.09
N GLU A 36 0.08 4.11 20.17
CA GLU A 36 -1.37 4.05 20.32
C GLU A 36 -1.90 2.63 20.09
N SER A 37 -1.53 2.02 18.96
CA SER A 37 -2.00 0.68 18.59
C SER A 37 -1.11 -0.46 19.08
N GLY A 38 0.13 -0.17 19.48
CA GLY A 38 1.14 -1.18 19.80
C GLY A 38 1.67 -1.95 18.57
N VAL A 39 1.31 -1.53 17.36
CA VAL A 39 1.75 -2.18 16.12
C VAL A 39 3.23 -1.95 15.89
N LEU A 40 3.98 -3.02 15.61
CA LEU A 40 5.36 -2.93 15.15
C LEU A 40 5.38 -2.60 13.65
N VAL A 41 5.69 -1.36 13.33
CA VAL A 41 5.87 -0.88 11.98
C VAL A 41 7.24 -1.26 11.45
N ARG A 42 7.27 -1.79 10.23
CA ARG A 42 8.49 -2.22 9.52
C ARG A 42 8.47 -1.68 8.11
N THR A 43 9.55 -1.03 7.69
CA THR A 43 9.72 -0.42 6.36
C THR A 43 10.98 -0.89 5.65
N GLY A 44 11.66 -1.92 6.15
CA GLY A 44 12.93 -2.44 5.59
C GLY A 44 12.77 -3.27 4.31
N SER A 45 11.55 -3.71 3.99
CA SER A 45 11.22 -4.32 2.70
C SER A 45 9.84 -3.85 2.23
N PRO A 46 9.53 -3.93 0.92
CA PRO A 46 8.23 -3.53 0.41
C PRO A 46 7.08 -4.29 1.08
N GLN A 47 7.22 -5.60 1.25
CA GLN A 47 6.19 -6.47 1.83
C GLN A 47 5.94 -6.13 3.31
N ALA A 48 7.02 -5.88 4.06
CA ALA A 48 6.93 -5.50 5.46
C ALA A 48 6.24 -4.13 5.62
N ALA A 49 6.52 -3.19 4.72
CA ALA A 49 5.89 -1.88 4.70
C ALA A 49 4.38 -1.99 4.45
N VAL A 50 3.95 -2.76 3.43
CA VAL A 50 2.53 -2.95 3.16
C VAL A 50 1.82 -3.71 4.28
N ALA A 51 2.43 -4.77 4.81
CA ALA A 51 1.85 -5.51 5.94
C ALA A 51 1.63 -4.59 7.16
N SER A 52 2.64 -3.79 7.52
CA SER A 52 2.52 -2.84 8.62
C SER A 52 1.47 -1.77 8.35
N PHE A 53 1.40 -1.25 7.13
CA PHE A 53 0.39 -0.25 6.73
C PHE A 53 -1.03 -0.81 6.87
N MET A 54 -1.26 -2.05 6.42
CA MET A 54 -2.55 -2.73 6.56
C MET A 54 -2.91 -3.00 8.02
N ASP A 55 -1.94 -3.39 8.85
CA ASP A 55 -2.14 -3.59 10.29
C ASP A 55 -2.50 -2.27 10.99
N LEU A 56 -1.83 -1.16 10.64
CA LEU A 56 -2.16 0.17 11.19
C LEU A 56 -3.58 0.61 10.80
N LEU A 57 -3.97 0.43 9.54
CA LEU A 57 -5.34 0.72 9.09
C LEU A 57 -6.38 -0.14 9.82
N GLY A 58 -6.08 -1.43 10.03
CA GLY A 58 -6.97 -2.35 10.75
C GLY A 58 -7.10 -2.05 12.25
N ASN A 59 -6.12 -1.37 12.84
CA ASN A 59 -6.14 -0.91 14.23
C ASN A 59 -6.53 0.58 14.35
N GLU A 60 -7.07 1.18 13.30
CA GLU A 60 -7.48 2.59 13.26
C GLU A 60 -6.37 3.60 13.59
N SER A 61 -5.09 3.19 13.48
CA SER A 61 -3.93 4.06 13.71
C SER A 61 -3.57 4.84 12.44
N TYR A 62 -4.49 5.74 12.05
CA TYR A 62 -4.42 6.47 10.78
C TYR A 62 -3.25 7.47 10.71
N GLU A 63 -2.85 8.04 11.85
CA GLU A 63 -1.69 8.94 11.93
C GLU A 63 -0.40 8.18 11.60
N ALA A 64 -0.17 7.03 12.24
CA ALA A 64 0.98 6.18 11.95
C ALA A 64 0.93 5.63 10.52
N ALA A 65 -0.26 5.26 10.01
CA ALA A 65 -0.41 4.81 8.63
C ALA A 65 -0.03 5.90 7.62
N ALA A 66 -0.40 7.17 7.88
CA ALA A 66 -0.01 8.29 7.04
C ALA A 66 1.51 8.51 7.02
N LEU A 67 2.22 8.25 8.13
CA LEU A 67 3.69 8.34 8.18
C LEU A 67 4.40 7.30 7.30
N MET A 68 3.71 6.23 6.89
CA MET A 68 4.25 5.21 5.98
C MET A 68 4.23 5.61 4.50
N LEU A 69 3.59 6.73 4.16
CA LEU A 69 3.52 7.22 2.80
C LEU A 69 4.82 7.96 2.42
N THR A 70 5.09 8.10 1.12
CA THR A 70 6.15 9.03 0.66
C THR A 70 5.83 10.45 1.10
N LYS A 71 6.86 11.30 1.22
CA LYS A 71 6.68 12.68 1.72
C LYS A 71 5.68 13.45 0.86
N GLU A 72 5.78 13.32 -0.45
CA GLU A 72 4.92 13.93 -1.45
C GLU A 72 3.47 13.44 -1.31
N SER A 73 3.29 12.14 -1.03
CA SER A 73 1.96 11.58 -0.76
C SER A 73 1.36 12.04 0.56
N GLN A 74 2.18 12.28 1.61
CA GLN A 74 1.73 12.83 2.90
C GLN A 74 1.18 14.26 2.79
N GLU A 75 1.57 15.02 1.76
CA GLU A 75 1.05 16.38 1.55
C GLU A 75 -0.44 16.41 1.18
N VAL A 76 -0.97 15.30 0.66
CA VAL A 76 -2.36 15.18 0.17
C VAL A 76 -3.16 14.14 0.95
N VAL A 77 -2.50 13.05 1.36
CA VAL A 77 -3.14 11.94 2.08
C VAL A 77 -2.78 12.05 3.56
N THR A 78 -3.70 12.65 4.33
CA THR A 78 -3.58 12.79 5.79
C THR A 78 -4.26 11.62 6.50
N ALA A 79 -4.10 11.55 7.83
CA ALA A 79 -4.84 10.63 8.68
C ALA A 79 -6.37 10.75 8.47
N ASP A 80 -6.88 11.97 8.35
CA ASP A 80 -8.31 12.22 8.08
C ASP A 80 -8.72 11.70 6.70
N THR A 81 -7.87 11.86 5.67
CA THR A 81 -8.11 11.29 4.34
C THR A 81 -8.24 9.77 4.42
N LEU A 82 -7.32 9.10 5.13
CA LEU A 82 -7.36 7.64 5.33
C LEU A 82 -8.60 7.21 6.12
N GLN A 83 -8.90 7.87 7.23
CA GLN A 83 -10.07 7.58 8.06
C GLN A 83 -11.37 7.73 7.25
N ASN A 84 -11.49 8.81 6.48
CA ASN A 84 -12.67 9.06 5.64
C ASN A 84 -12.79 8.03 4.51
N ALA A 85 -11.68 7.60 3.91
CA ALA A 85 -11.68 6.54 2.91
C ALA A 85 -12.20 5.21 3.49
N ILE A 86 -11.73 4.80 4.68
CA ILE A 86 -12.19 3.58 5.36
C ILE A 86 -13.66 3.69 5.81
N ARG A 87 -14.09 4.84 6.35
CA ARG A 87 -15.49 5.03 6.72
C ARG A 87 -16.44 5.03 5.53
N SER A 88 -16.02 5.64 4.42
CA SER A 88 -16.83 5.70 3.19
C SER A 88 -16.91 4.37 2.45
N SER A 89 -15.94 3.45 2.66
CA SER A 89 -15.99 2.10 2.09
C SER A 89 -17.07 1.20 2.69
N ARG A 90 -17.82 1.68 3.70
CA ARG A 90 -18.91 0.94 4.36
C ARG A 90 -18.51 -0.48 4.77
N THR A 91 -17.25 -0.64 5.18
CA THR A 91 -16.68 -1.93 5.56
C THR A 91 -16.83 -2.11 7.07
N ASP A 92 -17.51 -3.17 7.47
CA ASP A 92 -17.71 -3.56 8.88
C ASP A 92 -16.44 -4.22 9.43
N THR A 93 -15.87 -5.15 8.66
CA THR A 93 -14.60 -5.80 8.99
C THR A 93 -13.74 -5.93 7.76
N ALA A 94 -12.45 -5.64 7.87
CA ALA A 94 -11.44 -5.93 6.86
C ALA A 94 -10.35 -6.79 7.49
N ARG A 95 -9.98 -7.90 6.85
CA ARG A 95 -8.91 -8.77 7.33
C ARG A 95 -7.92 -9.03 6.20
N LEU A 96 -6.65 -8.73 6.44
CA LEU A 96 -5.56 -9.14 5.56
C LEU A 96 -5.45 -10.68 5.55
N VAL A 97 -5.45 -11.27 4.37
CA VAL A 97 -5.33 -12.71 4.13
C VAL A 97 -3.94 -13.06 3.64
N ASP A 98 -3.43 -12.26 2.71
CA ASP A 98 -2.10 -12.49 2.15
C ASP A 98 -1.41 -11.23 1.67
N ILE A 99 -0.09 -11.32 1.59
CA ILE A 99 0.79 -10.35 0.94
C ILE A 99 1.58 -11.12 -0.11
N ILE A 100 1.43 -10.71 -1.36
CA ILE A 100 2.10 -11.35 -2.49
C ILE A 100 3.25 -10.42 -2.93
N PRO A 101 4.51 -10.86 -2.81
CA PRO A 101 5.65 -10.05 -3.21
C PRO A 101 5.64 -9.84 -4.72
N GLY A 102 5.81 -8.59 -5.17
CA GLY A 102 6.03 -8.26 -6.58
C GLY A 102 7.48 -7.87 -6.88
N PRO A 103 7.74 -7.40 -8.12
CA PRO A 103 9.06 -6.98 -8.54
C PRO A 103 9.59 -5.76 -7.78
N VAL A 104 10.91 -5.66 -7.68
CA VAL A 104 11.64 -4.54 -7.08
C VAL A 104 12.73 -4.09 -8.04
N GLU A 105 12.57 -2.90 -8.63
CA GLU A 105 13.44 -2.39 -9.69
C GLU A 105 13.61 -0.87 -9.62
N ASN A 106 14.85 -0.40 -9.80
CA ASN A 106 15.23 1.03 -9.80
C ASN A 106 14.66 1.87 -8.65
N GLY A 107 14.60 1.30 -7.44
CA GLY A 107 14.08 1.98 -6.25
C GLY A 107 12.55 1.99 -6.13
N PHE A 108 11.84 1.27 -6.99
CA PHE A 108 10.41 1.00 -6.87
C PHE A 108 10.16 -0.46 -6.52
N GLY A 109 9.06 -0.71 -5.83
CA GLY A 109 8.61 -2.05 -5.45
C GLY A 109 7.11 -2.16 -5.55
N LEU A 110 6.63 -3.30 -6.04
CA LEU A 110 5.21 -3.63 -6.07
C LEU A 110 4.89 -4.71 -5.05
N VAL A 111 3.75 -4.58 -4.39
CA VAL A 111 3.26 -5.59 -3.45
C VAL A 111 1.76 -5.71 -3.60
N ALA A 112 1.28 -6.89 -3.96
CA ALA A 112 -0.15 -7.16 -3.93
C ALA A 112 -0.59 -7.59 -2.53
N HIS A 113 -1.84 -7.29 -2.19
CA HIS A 113 -2.47 -7.73 -0.95
C HIS A 113 -3.86 -8.30 -1.24
N LEU A 114 -4.18 -9.34 -0.49
CA LEU A 114 -5.51 -9.94 -0.47
C LEU A 114 -6.16 -9.65 0.87
N ARG A 115 -7.35 -9.08 0.81
CA ARG A 115 -8.18 -8.83 2.00
C ARG A 115 -9.53 -9.53 1.84
N VAL A 116 -10.13 -9.88 2.96
CA VAL A 116 -11.52 -10.29 3.01
C VAL A 116 -12.30 -9.24 3.78
N ASN A 117 -13.25 -8.62 3.07
CA ASN A 117 -14.06 -7.53 3.61
C ASN A 117 -15.50 -7.99 3.79
N ARG A 118 -16.10 -7.56 4.90
CA ARG A 118 -17.55 -7.60 5.11
C ARG A 118 -18.07 -6.18 4.98
N PHE A 119 -19.07 -5.97 4.12
CA PHE A 119 -19.70 -4.66 3.96
C PHE A 119 -20.96 -4.56 4.83
N THR A 120 -21.29 -3.37 5.31
CA THR A 120 -22.46 -3.14 6.17
C THR A 120 -23.78 -3.41 5.44
N ASP A 121 -23.79 -3.16 4.13
CA ASP A 121 -25.02 -3.11 3.33
C ASP A 121 -25.23 -4.39 2.50
N HIS A 122 -24.27 -5.33 2.53
CA HIS A 122 -24.31 -6.57 1.76
C HIS A 122 -24.07 -7.79 2.66
N PRO A 123 -24.96 -8.79 2.64
CA PRO A 123 -24.72 -10.05 3.35
C PRO A 123 -23.63 -10.85 2.62
N GLY A 124 -22.44 -10.97 3.20
CA GLY A 124 -21.35 -11.77 2.64
C GLY A 124 -19.97 -11.28 3.04
N THR A 125 -18.95 -12.01 2.59
CA THR A 125 -17.55 -11.60 2.68
C THR A 125 -16.92 -11.66 1.30
N TYR A 126 -16.25 -10.59 0.90
CA TYR A 126 -15.74 -10.42 -0.45
C TYR A 126 -14.22 -10.41 -0.44
N GLY A 127 -13.62 -11.10 -1.40
CA GLY A 127 -12.18 -10.98 -1.67
C GLY A 127 -11.90 -9.63 -2.32
N ILE A 128 -10.97 -8.88 -1.75
CA ILE A 128 -10.50 -7.59 -2.25
C ILE A 128 -9.04 -7.75 -2.62
N PHE A 129 -8.72 -7.39 -3.86
CA PHE A 129 -7.36 -7.38 -4.38
C PHE A 129 -6.88 -5.93 -4.49
N GLY A 130 -5.63 -5.68 -4.14
CA GLY A 130 -4.98 -4.39 -4.37
C GLY A 130 -3.49 -4.55 -4.58
N ILE A 131 -2.89 -3.61 -5.30
CA ILE A 131 -1.44 -3.49 -5.43
C ILE A 131 -1.02 -2.15 -4.86
N GLU A 132 0.01 -2.18 -4.03
CA GLU A 132 0.67 -0.97 -3.55
C GLU A 132 1.96 -0.75 -4.32
N ILE A 133 2.18 0.51 -4.71
CA ILE A 133 3.43 1.00 -5.29
C ILE A 133 4.24 1.59 -4.15
N LEU A 134 5.51 1.20 -4.04
CA LEU A 134 6.41 1.68 -3.01
C LEU A 134 7.67 2.27 -3.64
N ARG A 135 8.21 3.30 -2.97
CA ARG A 135 9.49 3.93 -3.32
C ARG A 135 10.48 3.75 -2.19
N GLU A 136 11.70 3.34 -2.52
CA GLU A 136 12.81 3.26 -1.58
C GLU A 136 13.45 4.64 -1.40
N THR A 137 13.65 5.05 -0.15
CA THR A 137 14.46 6.21 0.20
C THR A 137 15.39 5.81 1.34
N ARG A 138 16.71 5.76 1.08
CA ARG A 138 17.75 5.48 2.08
C ARG A 138 17.51 4.17 2.86
N GLY A 139 17.09 3.10 2.19
CA GLY A 139 16.83 1.80 2.82
C GLY A 139 15.46 1.66 3.49
N THR A 140 14.58 2.66 3.36
CA THR A 140 13.19 2.58 3.86
C THR A 140 12.20 2.68 2.72
N TRP A 141 11.16 1.86 2.75
CA TRP A 141 10.10 1.81 1.75
C TRP A 141 8.89 2.62 2.19
N GLY A 142 8.48 3.59 1.37
CA GLY A 142 7.28 4.40 1.56
C GLY A 142 6.24 4.13 0.46
N ILE A 143 4.95 4.15 0.81
CA ILE A 143 3.85 3.91 -0.14
C ILE A 143 3.56 5.18 -0.94
N VAL A 144 3.51 5.04 -2.26
CA VAL A 144 3.14 6.10 -3.21
C VAL A 144 1.62 6.12 -3.35
N ARG A 145 0.99 7.26 -3.04
CA ARG A 145 -0.46 7.49 -3.23
C ARG A 145 -0.78 8.52 -4.29
N ARG A 146 0.23 9.29 -4.73
CA ARG A 146 0.10 10.28 -5.79
C ARG A 146 0.96 9.86 -6.97
N PHE A 147 0.34 9.29 -8.00
CA PHE A 147 1.10 8.84 -9.17
C PHE A 147 1.77 10.00 -9.92
N GLU A 148 1.24 11.22 -9.78
CA GLU A 148 1.80 12.46 -10.32
C GLU A 148 3.04 12.96 -9.59
N GLU A 149 3.42 12.36 -8.46
CA GLU A 149 4.70 12.65 -7.80
C GLU A 149 5.90 12.04 -8.57
N LEU A 150 5.61 11.11 -9.49
CA LEU A 150 6.61 10.42 -10.29
C LEU A 150 6.89 11.15 -11.60
N GLU A 151 8.16 11.22 -11.98
CA GLU A 151 8.54 11.73 -13.30
C GLU A 151 7.95 10.85 -14.42
N ARG A 152 7.85 11.37 -15.64
CA ARG A 152 7.25 10.63 -16.77
C ARG A 152 7.89 9.25 -16.97
N THR A 153 9.22 9.17 -16.93
CA THR A 153 9.97 7.93 -17.08
C THR A 153 9.75 6.97 -15.92
N GLU A 154 9.63 7.48 -14.69
CA GLU A 154 9.29 6.66 -13.51
C GLU A 154 7.87 6.12 -13.61
N ARG A 155 6.91 6.93 -14.06
CA ARG A 155 5.52 6.49 -14.31
C ARG A 155 5.45 5.38 -15.35
N GLU A 156 6.17 5.52 -16.45
CA GLU A 156 6.23 4.51 -17.51
C GLU A 156 6.79 3.20 -16.97
N GLN A 157 7.94 3.26 -16.27
CA GLN A 157 8.55 2.09 -15.64
C GLN A 157 7.59 1.40 -14.64
N VAL A 158 6.95 2.17 -13.76
CA VAL A 158 6.04 1.59 -12.75
C VAL A 158 4.80 0.95 -13.41
N LEU A 159 4.27 1.55 -14.49
CA LEU A 159 3.17 0.95 -15.25
C LEU A 159 3.59 -0.33 -15.96
N GLU A 160 4.78 -0.37 -16.56
CA GLU A 160 5.33 -1.60 -17.14
C GLU A 160 5.47 -2.71 -16.09
N MET A 161 5.98 -2.37 -14.91
CA MET A 161 6.08 -3.30 -13.78
C MET A 161 4.71 -3.80 -13.32
N LEU A 162 3.71 -2.91 -13.22
CA LEU A 162 2.34 -3.26 -12.82
C LEU A 162 1.72 -4.23 -13.82
N VAL A 163 1.73 -3.90 -15.12
CA VAL A 163 1.15 -4.73 -16.17
C VAL A 163 1.81 -6.11 -16.22
N ALA A 164 3.14 -6.17 -16.10
CA ALA A 164 3.86 -7.44 -16.09
C ALA A 164 3.47 -8.29 -14.88
N PHE A 165 3.44 -7.69 -13.68
CA PHE A 165 3.11 -8.38 -12.44
C PHE A 165 1.65 -8.85 -12.42
N GLU A 166 0.72 -8.05 -12.93
CA GLU A 166 -0.70 -8.40 -13.00
C GLU A 166 -0.95 -9.57 -13.96
N LYS A 167 -0.25 -9.61 -15.09
CA LYS A 167 -0.29 -10.75 -16.02
C LYS A 167 0.23 -12.03 -15.38
N GLU A 168 1.35 -11.94 -14.66
CA GLU A 168 1.91 -13.06 -13.90
C GLU A 168 0.90 -13.58 -12.87
N LEU A 169 0.29 -12.69 -12.09
CA LEU A 169 -0.69 -13.07 -11.07
C LEU A 169 -1.97 -13.70 -11.64
N LEU A 170 -2.38 -13.35 -12.86
CA LEU A 170 -3.52 -14.00 -13.52
C LEU A 170 -3.22 -15.44 -13.94
N GLU A 171 -1.95 -15.76 -14.17
CA GLU A 171 -1.49 -17.10 -14.53
C GLU A 171 -1.12 -17.95 -13.30
N ASP A 172 -0.90 -17.32 -12.14
CA ASP A 172 -0.58 -18.00 -10.87
C ASP A 172 -1.84 -18.51 -10.14
N GLU A 173 -2.09 -19.81 -10.23
CA GLU A 173 -3.21 -20.46 -9.53
C GLU A 173 -3.08 -20.43 -8.00
N GLU A 174 -1.85 -20.35 -7.46
CA GLU A 174 -1.56 -20.39 -6.03
C GLU A 174 -1.73 -19.02 -5.36
N ALA A 175 -1.59 -17.92 -6.11
CA ALA A 175 -1.71 -16.54 -5.61
C ALA A 175 -2.99 -16.29 -4.80
N PHE A 176 -4.08 -17.01 -5.10
CA PHE A 176 -5.39 -16.83 -4.46
C PHE A 176 -5.83 -18.04 -3.62
N ALA A 177 -4.95 -19.01 -3.33
CA ALA A 177 -5.30 -20.29 -2.70
C ALA A 177 -5.89 -20.16 -1.27
N LYS A 178 -5.67 -19.02 -0.60
CA LYS A 178 -6.18 -18.75 0.76
C LYS A 178 -7.61 -18.19 0.77
N LEU A 179 -8.21 -17.93 -0.39
CA LEU A 179 -9.58 -17.43 -0.54
C LEU A 179 -10.55 -18.58 -0.83
N THR A 180 -11.83 -18.38 -0.51
CA THR A 180 -12.89 -19.26 -1.03
C THR A 180 -13.11 -19.00 -2.53
N GLU A 181 -13.75 -19.92 -3.25
CA GLU A 181 -13.99 -19.75 -4.70
C GLU A 181 -14.72 -18.44 -5.04
N GLU A 182 -15.76 -18.06 -4.28
CA GLU A 182 -16.48 -16.79 -4.48
C GLU A 182 -15.59 -15.57 -4.21
N GLN A 183 -14.74 -15.62 -3.19
CA GLN A 183 -13.80 -14.55 -2.88
C GLN A 183 -12.71 -14.44 -3.95
N LYS A 184 -12.22 -15.59 -4.44
CA LYS A 184 -11.24 -15.70 -5.52
C LYS A 184 -11.80 -15.12 -6.82
N GLU A 185 -13.02 -15.48 -7.22
CA GLU A 185 -13.68 -14.93 -8.40
C GLU A 185 -13.77 -13.39 -8.32
N ASN A 186 -14.19 -12.85 -7.17
CA ASN A 186 -14.26 -11.41 -6.96
C ASN A 186 -12.88 -10.72 -7.03
N ALA A 187 -11.86 -11.32 -6.43
CA ALA A 187 -10.49 -10.78 -6.44
C ALA A 187 -9.88 -10.83 -7.84
N MET A 188 -10.11 -11.91 -8.60
CA MET A 188 -9.66 -12.06 -9.98
C MET A 188 -10.33 -11.06 -10.93
N ASN A 189 -11.64 -10.81 -10.76
CA ASN A 189 -12.34 -9.79 -11.54
C ASN A 189 -11.76 -8.38 -11.29
N GLN A 190 -11.35 -8.08 -10.06
CA GLN A 190 -10.66 -6.82 -9.72
C GLN A 190 -9.27 -6.75 -10.36
N LEU A 191 -8.48 -7.84 -10.30
CA LEU A 191 -7.17 -7.92 -10.96
C LEU A 191 -7.28 -7.71 -12.48
N GLN A 192 -8.26 -8.34 -13.14
CA GLN A 192 -8.49 -8.15 -14.58
C GLN A 192 -8.89 -6.71 -14.93
N ALA A 193 -9.77 -6.09 -14.13
CA ALA A 193 -10.14 -4.70 -14.33
C ALA A 193 -8.95 -3.76 -14.12
N MET A 194 -8.10 -4.04 -13.12
CA MET A 194 -6.88 -3.28 -12.82
C MET A 194 -5.88 -3.36 -13.97
N LEU A 195 -5.62 -4.57 -14.49
CA LEU A 195 -4.78 -4.79 -15.66
C LEU A 195 -5.25 -3.97 -16.87
N GLY A 196 -6.55 -4.03 -17.18
CA GLY A 196 -7.10 -3.24 -18.28
C GLY A 196 -6.94 -1.73 -18.09
N MET A 197 -7.04 -1.23 -16.85
CA MET A 197 -6.78 0.19 -16.57
C MET A 197 -5.31 0.56 -16.74
N HIS A 198 -4.39 -0.27 -16.23
CA HIS A 198 -2.96 0.00 -16.31
C HIS A 198 -2.40 -0.16 -17.74
N GLU A 199 -2.89 -1.12 -18.53
CA GLU A 199 -2.55 -1.23 -19.95
C GLU A 199 -2.97 0.03 -20.72
N ASN A 200 -4.20 0.50 -20.53
CA ASN A 200 -4.68 1.74 -21.15
C ASN A 200 -3.87 2.97 -20.70
N ALA A 201 -3.48 3.03 -19.43
CA ALA A 201 -2.65 4.12 -18.91
C ALA A 201 -1.24 4.11 -19.51
N LEU A 202 -0.63 2.93 -19.64
CA LEU A 202 0.68 2.74 -20.25
C LEU A 202 0.65 3.13 -21.74
N GLU A 203 -0.34 2.64 -22.48
CA GLU A 203 -0.53 3.00 -23.90
C GLU A 203 -0.70 4.52 -24.07
N SER A 204 -1.51 5.15 -23.20
CA SER A 204 -1.72 6.60 -23.24
C SER A 204 -0.44 7.38 -22.99
N LEU A 205 0.35 6.95 -22.01
CA LEU A 205 1.63 7.58 -21.66
C LEU A 205 2.65 7.44 -22.79
N GLN A 206 2.71 6.26 -23.43
CA GLN A 206 3.61 5.96 -24.54
C GLN A 206 3.21 6.70 -25.82
N ALA A 207 1.92 6.88 -26.07
CA ALA A 207 1.41 7.69 -27.16
C ALA A 207 1.60 9.21 -26.95
N GLY A 208 2.12 9.63 -25.79
CA GLY A 208 2.40 11.04 -25.49
C GLY A 208 1.17 11.84 -25.03
N PHE A 209 0.08 11.17 -24.68
CA PHE A 209 -1.05 11.84 -24.04
C PHE A 209 -0.67 12.19 -22.60
N GLU A 210 -0.76 13.47 -22.24
CA GLU A 210 -0.69 13.87 -20.84
C GLU A 210 -1.94 13.38 -20.11
N PHE A 211 -1.72 12.76 -18.95
CA PHE A 211 -2.80 12.38 -18.05
C PHE A 211 -3.46 13.67 -17.53
N VAL A 212 -4.57 14.07 -18.13
CA VAL A 212 -5.36 15.20 -17.64
C VAL A 212 -6.20 14.66 -16.47
N PRO A 213 -5.95 15.08 -15.22
CA PRO A 213 -6.80 14.67 -14.10
C PRO A 213 -8.24 15.09 -14.41
N TYR A 214 -9.19 14.24 -14.01
CA TYR A 214 -10.62 14.54 -14.17
C TYR A 214 -10.98 15.77 -13.32
N GLU A 215 -10.93 16.96 -13.92
CA GLU A 215 -11.66 18.12 -13.41
C GLU A 215 -13.13 17.92 -13.77
N GLU A 216 -14.00 17.86 -12.76
CA GLU A 216 -15.45 17.86 -12.95
C GLU A 216 -15.84 18.93 -13.99
N GLY A 217 -16.28 18.48 -15.17
CA GLY A 217 -16.95 19.34 -16.15
C GLY A 217 -16.18 19.83 -17.38
N ARG A 218 -14.97 19.35 -17.70
CA ARG A 218 -14.34 19.64 -19.01
C ARG A 218 -13.92 18.38 -19.76
N ARG A 219 -14.62 18.07 -20.86
CA ARG A 219 -14.04 17.25 -21.93
C ARG A 219 -12.97 18.09 -22.63
N VAL A 220 -11.70 17.73 -22.45
CA VAL A 220 -10.63 18.19 -23.34
C VAL A 220 -10.07 16.94 -24.02
N VAL A 221 -10.62 16.65 -25.21
CA VAL A 221 -9.89 15.84 -26.19
C VAL A 221 -8.96 16.82 -26.87
N ALA A 222 -7.66 16.77 -26.58
CA ALA A 222 -6.68 17.42 -27.43
C ALA A 222 -6.57 16.56 -28.70
N GLU A 223 -7.28 16.97 -29.76
CA GLU A 223 -7.02 16.43 -31.09
C GLU A 223 -5.58 16.82 -31.49
N PRO A 224 -4.80 15.91 -32.11
CA PRO A 224 -3.47 16.24 -32.59
C PRO A 224 -3.57 17.32 -33.68
N GLU A 225 -2.76 18.38 -33.55
CA GLU A 225 -2.58 19.36 -34.63
C GLU A 225 -2.00 18.64 -35.86
N VAL A 226 -2.85 18.47 -36.88
CA VAL A 226 -2.40 18.04 -38.20
C VAL A 226 -1.76 19.27 -38.86
N GLU A 227 -0.43 19.25 -39.01
CA GLU A 227 0.26 20.18 -39.92
C GLU A 227 -0.26 19.95 -41.35
N GLU A 228 -1.11 20.87 -41.83
CA GLU A 228 -1.40 20.99 -43.26
C GLU A 228 -0.11 21.42 -43.96
N ASN A 229 0.52 20.47 -44.65
CA ASN A 229 1.51 20.79 -45.68
C ASN A 229 0.81 21.56 -46.81
N GLU A 230 1.13 22.85 -46.92
CA GLU A 230 0.85 23.62 -48.14
C GLU A 230 1.73 23.11 -49.28
N ASP A 231 1.14 22.29 -50.16
CA ASP A 231 1.72 21.95 -51.45
C ASP A 231 1.74 23.18 -52.38
N LYS A 232 2.84 23.27 -53.14
CA LYS A 232 3.18 24.31 -54.14
C LYS A 232 2.33 24.29 -55.41
#